data_AF-A0A3M7HTE5-F1
#
_entry.id   AF-A0A3M7HTE5-F1
#
_cell.length_a   1.000
_cell.length_b   1.000
_cell.length_c   1.000
_cell.angle_alpha   90.00
_cell.angle_beta   90.00
_cell.angle_gamma   90.00
#
_symmetry.space_group_name_H-M   'P 1'
#
loop_
_entity.id
_entity.type
_entity.pdbx_description
1 polymer ?
#
loop_
_entity_poly.entity_id
_entity_poly.type
_entity_poly.pdbx_seq_one_letter_code
_entity_poly.pdbx_strand_id
1 'polypeptide(L)'
;MPLTLDAKEWFDQEAFSDITVRFGSNERRCHKLILCAKSDYFKDLLGPGKRFAEAQQPTVELKHDEDAAVEAMLRWLYTFDYEKACPAESESTPDFHRSVVVVADKYLLDGLRDEALRRLSSKLETIPLDELVKFLLELGWSSHYPKQIVELASNIRRLRLHSLLDTESFRWLLQDDHKLAIRVIEELRDEVKKGTGAGLVEKRWTRCECKRQELGDKLKPGETFTCSQFKCKRSIPASSPLHKQVWVKPS
;
A
#
# COMPACT_ATOMS: atom_id res chain seq x y z
N MET A 1 -32.54 -19.55 18.01
CA MET A 1 -31.25 -18.83 17.90
C MET A 1 -30.15 -19.88 17.99
N PRO A 2 -29.16 -19.90 17.09
CA PRO A 2 -28.00 -20.74 17.31
C PRO A 2 -27.30 -20.29 18.60
N LEU A 3 -27.00 -21.24 19.49
CA LEU A 3 -26.17 -20.98 20.66
C LEU A 3 -24.75 -20.69 20.16
N THR A 4 -24.31 -19.45 20.29
CA THR A 4 -22.92 -19.06 20.01
C THR A 4 -22.11 -19.32 21.27
N LEU A 5 -21.09 -20.18 21.18
CA LEU A 5 -20.11 -20.35 22.24
C LEU A 5 -19.31 -19.04 22.35
N ASP A 6 -19.41 -18.35 23.49
CA ASP A 6 -18.50 -17.24 23.78
C ASP A 6 -17.12 -17.81 24.13
N ALA A 7 -16.22 -17.79 23.15
CA ALA A 7 -14.87 -18.28 23.32
C ALA A 7 -14.01 -17.34 24.18
N LYS A 8 -14.40 -16.07 24.38
CA LYS A 8 -13.55 -15.04 24.99
C LYS A 8 -13.07 -15.41 26.39
N GLU A 9 -13.95 -15.98 27.21
CA GLU A 9 -13.64 -16.34 28.60
C GLU A 9 -12.67 -17.52 28.71
N TRP A 10 -12.46 -18.27 27.62
CA TRP A 10 -11.60 -19.45 27.57
C TRP A 10 -10.18 -19.14 27.11
N PHE A 11 -9.86 -17.89 26.79
CA PHE A 11 -8.50 -17.52 26.44
C PHE A 11 -7.55 -17.72 27.63
N ASP A 12 -6.48 -18.49 27.42
CA ASP A 12 -5.46 -18.80 28.41
C ASP A 12 -6.00 -19.40 29.71
N GLN A 13 -7.06 -20.22 29.61
CA GLN A 13 -7.62 -20.97 30.73
C GLN A 13 -7.17 -22.42 30.71
N GLU A 14 -6.83 -22.97 31.88
CA GLU A 14 -6.49 -24.38 32.02
C GLU A 14 -7.72 -25.30 31.84
N ALA A 15 -8.90 -24.83 32.24
CA ALA A 15 -10.15 -25.56 32.11
C ALA A 15 -10.42 -25.90 30.64
N PHE A 16 -10.58 -27.20 30.35
CA PHE A 16 -10.77 -27.76 29.00
C PHE A 16 -9.63 -27.53 28.00
N SER A 17 -8.50 -26.96 28.42
CA SER A 17 -7.32 -26.89 27.57
C SER A 17 -6.75 -28.28 27.30
N ASP A 18 -6.31 -28.49 26.07
CA ASP A 18 -5.78 -29.76 25.56
C ASP A 18 -4.49 -29.56 24.75
N ILE A 19 -3.98 -28.33 24.71
CA ILE A 19 -2.70 -27.97 24.12
C ILE A 19 -2.11 -26.73 24.81
N THR A 20 -0.80 -26.73 25.04
CA THR A 20 -0.04 -25.52 25.39
C THR A 20 0.66 -25.00 24.15
N VAL A 21 0.49 -23.71 23.83
CA VAL A 21 1.24 -23.03 22.77
C VAL A 21 2.39 -22.25 23.41
N ARG A 22 3.64 -22.56 23.03
CA ARG A 22 4.85 -21.86 23.48
C ARG A 22 5.38 -20.96 22.38
N PHE A 23 5.81 -19.75 22.73
CA PHE A 23 6.44 -18.79 21.82
C PHE A 23 7.38 -17.88 22.62
N GLY A 24 8.63 -17.77 22.19
CA GLY A 24 9.66 -17.06 22.96
C GLY A 24 9.78 -17.61 24.38
N SER A 25 9.64 -16.73 25.39
CA SER A 25 9.59 -17.09 26.81
C SER A 25 8.16 -17.25 27.36
N ASN A 26 7.15 -17.12 26.50
CA ASN A 26 5.73 -17.15 26.85
C ASN A 26 5.10 -18.51 26.56
N GLU A 27 4.07 -18.84 27.33
CA GLU A 27 3.21 -20.00 27.12
C GLU A 27 1.75 -19.62 27.34
N ARG A 28 0.85 -20.22 26.55
CA ARG A 28 -0.61 -20.07 26.71
C ARG A 28 -1.31 -21.41 26.70
N ARG A 29 -2.27 -21.58 27.62
CA ARG A 29 -3.19 -22.72 27.63
C ARG A 29 -4.27 -22.51 26.56
N CYS A 30 -4.39 -23.46 25.65
CA CYS A 30 -5.24 -23.34 24.47
C CYS A 30 -6.11 -24.58 24.25
N HIS A 31 -7.07 -24.42 23.34
CA HIS A 31 -8.06 -25.43 22.99
C HIS A 31 -7.90 -25.78 21.51
N LYS A 32 -7.48 -27.01 21.18
CA LYS A 32 -7.29 -27.50 19.81
C LYS A 32 -8.54 -27.26 18.97
N LEU A 33 -9.73 -27.47 19.55
CA LEU A 33 -11.00 -27.21 18.86
C LEU A 33 -11.09 -25.76 18.36
N ILE A 34 -10.73 -24.78 19.18
CA ILE A 34 -10.81 -23.36 18.82
C ILE A 34 -9.74 -23.01 17.77
N LEU A 35 -8.50 -23.47 17.97
CA LEU A 35 -7.39 -23.23 17.03
C LEU A 35 -7.71 -23.83 15.66
N CYS A 36 -8.08 -25.11 15.60
CA CYS A 36 -8.37 -25.83 14.35
C CYS A 36 -9.66 -25.36 13.66
N ALA A 37 -10.64 -24.83 14.40
CA ALA A 37 -11.85 -24.29 13.81
C ALA A 37 -11.61 -22.98 13.06
N LYS A 38 -10.55 -22.24 13.41
CA LYS A 38 -10.30 -20.88 12.92
C LYS A 38 -9.04 -20.75 12.05
N SER A 39 -8.13 -21.72 12.08
CA SER A 39 -6.89 -21.72 11.30
C SER A 39 -6.71 -23.07 10.62
N ASP A 40 -6.62 -23.04 9.28
CA ASP A 40 -6.30 -24.25 8.52
C ASP A 40 -4.88 -24.75 8.82
N TYR A 41 -3.95 -23.84 9.18
CA TYR A 41 -2.62 -24.23 9.66
C TYR A 41 -2.72 -25.11 10.93
N PHE A 42 -3.44 -24.64 11.95
CA PHE A 42 -3.58 -25.42 13.19
C PHE A 42 -4.41 -26.68 12.96
N LYS A 43 -5.39 -26.65 12.06
CA LYS A 43 -6.16 -27.84 11.67
C LYS A 43 -5.27 -28.90 11.01
N ASP A 44 -4.32 -28.49 10.19
CA ASP A 44 -3.36 -29.41 9.58
C ASP A 44 -2.31 -29.91 10.57
N LEU A 45 -1.89 -29.07 11.52
CA LEU A 45 -0.89 -29.40 12.51
C LEU A 45 -1.43 -30.27 13.66
N LEU A 46 -2.62 -29.96 14.17
CA LEU A 46 -3.19 -30.51 15.42
C LEU A 46 -4.47 -31.33 15.19
N GLY A 47 -4.99 -31.36 13.97
CA GLY A 47 -6.25 -32.04 13.65
C GLY A 47 -6.20 -33.55 13.87
N PRO A 48 -7.37 -34.19 14.10
CA PRO A 48 -7.44 -35.63 14.28
C PRO A 48 -6.98 -36.37 13.01
N GLY A 49 -6.20 -37.43 13.19
CA GLY A 49 -5.69 -38.26 12.09
C GLY A 49 -4.51 -37.65 11.31
N LYS A 50 -3.99 -36.49 11.75
CA LYS A 50 -2.77 -35.90 11.18
C LYS A 50 -1.53 -36.66 11.68
N ARG A 51 -0.52 -36.77 10.82
CA ARG A 51 0.72 -37.53 11.06
C ARG A 51 1.83 -36.71 11.72
N PHE A 52 1.59 -35.42 11.95
CA PHE A 52 2.55 -34.54 12.62
C PHE A 52 2.68 -34.97 14.08
N ALA A 53 3.93 -34.97 14.59
CA ALA A 53 4.20 -35.38 15.97
C ALA A 53 3.50 -34.44 16.97
N GLU A 54 3.39 -33.17 16.60
CA GLU A 54 2.73 -32.08 17.31
C GLU A 54 1.26 -32.39 17.61
N ALA A 55 0.56 -33.11 16.72
CA ALA A 55 -0.83 -33.51 16.97
C ALA A 55 -0.98 -34.39 18.22
N GLN A 56 0.06 -35.19 18.53
CA GLN A 56 0.11 -36.10 19.68
C GLN A 56 0.82 -35.51 20.90
N GLN A 57 1.44 -34.33 20.77
CA GLN A 57 2.12 -33.67 21.86
C GLN A 57 1.17 -32.78 22.67
N PRO A 58 1.42 -32.61 23.98
CA PRO A 58 0.66 -31.67 24.82
C PRO A 58 1.09 -30.22 24.62
N THR A 59 2.19 -29.99 23.90
CA THR A 59 2.77 -28.67 23.66
C THR A 59 3.15 -28.52 22.19
N VAL A 60 2.88 -27.34 21.62
CA VAL A 60 3.38 -26.91 20.31
C VAL A 60 4.19 -25.64 20.48
N GLU A 61 5.33 -25.56 19.80
CA GLU A 61 6.24 -24.42 19.89
C GLU A 61 6.23 -23.64 18.58
N LEU A 62 5.85 -22.36 18.64
CA LEU A 62 5.86 -21.42 17.53
C LEU A 62 7.19 -20.67 17.53
N LYS A 63 8.01 -20.90 16.50
CA LYS A 63 9.38 -20.37 16.40
C LYS A 63 9.48 -19.28 15.34
N HIS A 64 10.42 -18.37 15.57
CA HIS A 64 10.82 -17.31 14.64
C HIS A 64 9.71 -16.29 14.33
N ASP A 65 8.78 -16.10 15.26
CA ASP A 65 7.77 -15.05 15.20
C ASP A 65 7.97 -14.06 16.34
N GLU A 66 7.45 -12.85 16.18
CA GLU A 66 7.48 -11.84 17.22
C GLU A 66 6.44 -12.16 18.31
N ASP A 67 6.89 -12.28 19.57
CA ASP A 67 6.06 -12.70 20.70
C ASP A 67 4.77 -11.88 20.86
N ALA A 68 4.85 -10.56 20.68
CA ALA A 68 3.68 -9.68 20.77
C ALA A 68 2.65 -9.97 19.68
N ALA A 69 3.10 -10.27 18.45
CA ALA A 69 2.23 -10.61 17.34
C ALA A 69 1.59 -11.99 17.52
N VAL A 70 2.33 -12.97 18.06
CA VAL A 70 1.79 -14.30 18.39
C VAL A 70 0.74 -14.20 19.50
N GLU A 71 1.01 -13.44 20.57
CA GLU A 71 0.03 -13.18 21.63
C GLU A 71 -1.25 -12.55 21.06
N ALA A 72 -1.11 -11.54 20.21
CA ALA A 72 -2.21 -10.86 19.53
C ALA A 72 -3.04 -11.84 18.67
N MET A 73 -2.36 -12.70 17.89
CA MET A 73 -2.99 -13.74 17.08
C MET A 73 -3.77 -14.74 17.95
N LEU A 74 -3.12 -15.31 18.97
CA LEU A 74 -3.75 -16.28 19.87
C LEU A 74 -4.98 -15.67 20.54
N ARG A 75 -4.91 -14.41 20.95
CA ARG A 75 -6.05 -13.70 21.53
C ARG A 75 -7.19 -13.54 20.52
N TRP A 76 -6.88 -13.11 19.30
CA TRP A 76 -7.86 -12.95 18.24
C TRP A 76 -8.65 -14.23 17.95
N LEU A 77 -8.01 -15.40 18.06
CA LEU A 77 -8.67 -16.70 17.92
C LEU A 77 -9.78 -16.93 18.95
N TYR A 78 -9.81 -16.20 20.06
CA TYR A 78 -10.87 -16.32 21.08
C TYR A 78 -11.81 -15.11 21.06
N THR A 79 -11.30 -13.92 20.77
CA THR A 79 -12.03 -12.66 20.98
C THR A 79 -12.46 -11.95 19.70
N PHE A 80 -11.87 -12.31 18.55
CA PHE A 80 -11.94 -11.56 17.28
C PHE A 80 -11.44 -10.11 17.40
N ASP A 81 -10.63 -9.79 18.41
CA ASP A 81 -10.02 -8.48 18.62
C ASP A 81 -8.65 -8.63 19.29
N TYR A 82 -7.59 -8.32 18.54
CA TYR A 82 -6.21 -8.59 18.96
C TYR A 82 -5.58 -7.47 19.80
N GLU A 83 -6.18 -6.28 19.86
CA GLU A 83 -5.64 -5.15 20.64
C GLU A 83 -6.27 -5.01 22.04
N LYS A 84 -7.45 -5.60 22.27
CA LYS A 84 -8.29 -5.29 23.44
C LYS A 84 -7.67 -5.57 24.82
N ALA A 85 -6.55 -6.27 24.87
CA ALA A 85 -5.83 -6.57 26.10
C ALA A 85 -4.31 -6.36 25.97
N CYS A 86 -3.87 -5.60 24.96
CA CYS A 86 -2.51 -5.05 25.03
C CYS A 86 -2.44 -4.21 26.31
N PRO A 87 -1.53 -4.53 27.25
CA PRO A 87 -1.16 -3.57 28.28
C PRO A 87 -0.84 -2.27 27.55
N ALA A 88 -1.14 -1.11 28.14
CA ALA A 88 -0.97 0.21 27.52
C ALA A 88 0.45 0.48 26.95
N GLU A 89 1.40 -0.40 27.21
CA GLU A 89 2.79 -0.40 26.76
C GLU A 89 3.06 -1.14 25.44
N SER A 90 2.14 -1.99 24.94
CA SER A 90 2.16 -2.44 23.54
C SER A 90 1.48 -1.35 22.72
N GLU A 91 2.25 -0.33 22.36
CA GLU A 91 1.77 0.73 21.49
C GLU A 91 1.20 0.12 20.20
N SER A 92 -0.02 0.51 19.83
CA SER A 92 -0.64 0.23 18.53
C SER A 92 0.15 0.98 17.43
N THR A 93 1.36 0.50 17.17
CA THR A 93 2.32 1.03 16.20
C THR A 93 2.10 0.38 14.83
N PRO A 94 2.54 1.04 13.75
CA PRO A 94 2.60 0.42 12.44
C PRO A 94 3.37 -0.91 12.44
N ASP A 95 4.48 -0.98 13.19
CA ASP A 95 5.33 -2.17 13.23
C ASP A 95 4.63 -3.35 13.90
N PHE A 96 3.91 -3.11 15.00
CA PHE A 96 3.09 -4.13 15.64
C PHE A 96 2.03 -4.66 14.68
N HIS A 97 1.29 -3.79 13.99
CA HIS A 97 0.29 -4.24 13.02
C HIS A 97 0.91 -4.99 11.84
N ARG A 98 2.07 -4.54 11.33
CA ARG A 98 2.85 -5.25 10.30
C ARG A 98 3.20 -6.66 10.76
N SER A 99 3.70 -6.82 11.99
CA SER A 99 4.04 -8.13 12.55
C SER A 99 2.81 -9.02 12.73
N VAL A 100 1.66 -8.45 13.15
CA VAL A 100 0.37 -9.18 13.19
C VAL A 100 -0.05 -9.66 11.80
N VAL A 101 0.12 -8.86 10.74
CA VAL A 101 -0.16 -9.30 9.36
C VAL A 101 0.75 -10.47 8.97
N VAL A 102 2.04 -10.44 9.33
CA VAL A 102 3.00 -11.52 9.03
C VAL A 102 2.59 -12.82 9.70
N VAL A 103 2.28 -12.81 11.00
CA VAL A 103 1.82 -14.04 11.67
C VAL A 103 0.46 -14.49 11.15
N ALA A 104 -0.47 -13.56 10.89
CA ALA A 104 -1.78 -13.93 10.35
C ALA A 104 -1.67 -14.63 8.99
N ASP A 105 -0.78 -14.17 8.13
CA ASP A 105 -0.51 -14.82 6.84
C ASP A 105 0.15 -16.19 7.03
N LYS A 106 1.18 -16.28 7.89
CA LYS A 106 1.88 -17.55 8.21
C LYS A 106 0.94 -18.63 8.77
N TYR A 107 0.02 -18.24 9.63
CA TYR A 107 -0.92 -19.13 10.31
C TYR A 107 -2.29 -19.25 9.61
N LEU A 108 -2.39 -18.76 8.37
CA LEU A 108 -3.58 -18.86 7.50
C LEU A 108 -4.86 -18.30 8.15
N LEU A 109 -4.75 -17.10 8.71
CA LEU A 109 -5.81 -16.38 9.42
C LEU A 109 -6.24 -15.14 8.64
N ASP A 110 -6.95 -15.34 7.53
CA ASP A 110 -7.36 -14.27 6.62
C ASP A 110 -8.13 -13.14 7.34
N GLY A 111 -9.06 -13.48 8.25
CA GLY A 111 -9.82 -12.48 9.00
C GLY A 111 -8.96 -11.61 9.93
N LEU A 112 -7.92 -12.19 10.54
CA LEU A 112 -6.96 -11.42 11.34
C LEU A 112 -6.08 -10.56 10.43
N ARG A 113 -5.63 -11.12 9.31
CA ARG A 113 -4.80 -10.43 8.33
C ARG A 113 -5.51 -9.17 7.81
N ASP A 114 -6.77 -9.30 7.43
CA ASP A 114 -7.57 -8.21 6.89
C ASP A 114 -7.87 -7.13 7.95
N GLU A 115 -8.14 -7.53 9.19
CA GLU A 115 -8.26 -6.62 10.33
C GLU A 115 -6.97 -5.83 10.55
N ALA A 116 -5.83 -6.53 10.62
CA ALA A 116 -4.54 -5.91 10.89
C ALA A 116 -4.07 -5.01 9.75
N LEU A 117 -4.32 -5.37 8.49
CA LEU A 117 -4.07 -4.52 7.33
C LEU A 117 -4.89 -3.22 7.39
N ARG A 118 -6.15 -3.29 7.81
CA ARG A 118 -7.01 -2.10 7.94
C ARG A 118 -6.47 -1.15 9.01
N ARG A 119 -6.08 -1.69 10.17
CA ARG A 119 -5.52 -0.88 11.26
C ARG A 119 -4.16 -0.30 10.87
N LEU A 120 -3.31 -1.09 10.20
CA LEU A 120 -2.05 -0.62 9.63
C LEU A 120 -2.26 0.52 8.64
N SER A 121 -3.21 0.39 7.69
CA SER A 121 -3.55 1.45 6.73
C SER A 121 -3.90 2.76 7.44
N SER A 122 -4.83 2.68 8.41
CA SER A 122 -5.28 3.85 9.17
C SER A 122 -4.12 4.56 9.89
N LYS A 123 -3.13 3.81 10.37
CA LYS A 123 -1.92 4.37 11.00
C LYS A 123 -1.00 4.99 9.95
N LEU A 124 -0.64 4.26 8.90
CA LEU A 124 0.28 4.73 7.86
C LEU A 124 -0.23 5.98 7.11
N GLU A 125 -1.54 6.15 7.01
CA GLU A 125 -2.17 7.36 6.46
C GLU A 125 -1.92 8.61 7.32
N THR A 126 -1.80 8.44 8.64
CA THR A 126 -1.78 9.53 9.61
C THR A 126 -0.41 9.78 10.25
N ILE A 127 0.52 8.82 10.21
CA ILE A 127 1.88 9.02 10.77
C ILE A 127 2.65 10.16 10.08
N PRO A 128 3.63 10.78 10.77
CA PRO A 128 4.57 11.71 10.16
C PRO A 128 5.27 11.14 8.92
N LEU A 129 5.63 12.02 7.97
CA LEU A 129 6.25 11.58 6.72
C LEU A 129 7.60 10.89 6.96
N ASP A 130 8.42 11.35 7.90
CA ASP A 130 9.70 10.71 8.21
C ASP A 130 9.54 9.32 8.81
N GLU A 131 8.51 9.10 9.63
CA GLU A 131 8.18 7.76 10.12
C GLU A 131 7.69 6.84 8.99
N LEU A 132 6.90 7.37 8.06
CA LEU A 132 6.49 6.63 6.87
C LEU A 132 7.70 6.27 6.00
N VAL A 133 8.67 7.16 5.81
CA VAL A 133 9.91 6.87 5.08
C VAL A 133 10.70 5.76 5.75
N LYS A 134 10.85 5.80 7.09
CA LYS A 134 11.49 4.72 7.86
C LYS A 134 10.77 3.38 7.67
N PHE A 135 9.44 3.37 7.77
CA PHE A 135 8.64 2.17 7.55
C PHE A 135 8.83 1.59 6.14
N LEU A 136 8.88 2.45 5.11
CA LEU A 136 9.13 2.03 3.72
C LEU A 136 10.56 1.49 3.52
N LEU A 137 11.55 2.09 4.18
CA LEU A 137 12.95 1.62 4.17
C LEU A 137 13.06 0.23 4.80
N GLU A 138 12.46 0.01 5.96
CA GLU A 138 12.52 -1.24 6.71
C GLU A 138 11.85 -2.42 6.00
N LEU A 139 10.72 -2.18 5.32
CA LEU A 139 10.11 -3.20 4.48
C LEU A 139 11.13 -3.73 3.46
N GLY A 140 11.92 -2.82 2.89
CA GLY A 140 12.75 -3.06 1.73
C GLY A 140 11.92 -3.64 0.57
N TRP A 141 12.52 -3.81 -0.60
CA TRP A 141 11.90 -4.65 -1.63
C TRP A 141 12.12 -6.14 -1.36
N SER A 142 12.30 -6.53 -0.09
CA SER A 142 12.64 -7.89 0.27
C SER A 142 11.40 -8.79 0.15
N SER A 143 11.58 -9.94 -0.50
CA SER A 143 10.54 -10.91 -0.82
C SER A 143 9.96 -11.65 0.40
N HIS A 144 10.22 -11.17 1.63
CA HIS A 144 9.93 -11.87 2.88
C HIS A 144 8.61 -11.46 3.53
N TYR A 145 8.03 -10.32 3.13
CA TYR A 145 6.74 -9.87 3.63
C TYR A 145 5.57 -10.38 2.77
N PRO A 146 4.39 -10.61 3.38
CA PRO A 146 3.15 -10.86 2.64
C PRO A 146 2.90 -9.77 1.59
N LYS A 147 2.46 -10.17 0.39
CA LYS A 147 2.23 -9.25 -0.74
C LYS A 147 1.30 -8.10 -0.38
N GLN A 148 0.31 -8.38 0.47
CA GLN A 148 -0.69 -7.43 0.95
C GLN A 148 -0.05 -6.26 1.70
N ILE A 149 1.04 -6.48 2.45
CA ILE A 149 1.78 -5.40 3.13
C ILE A 149 2.49 -4.52 2.10
N VAL A 150 3.15 -5.15 1.12
CA VAL A 150 3.89 -4.44 0.06
C VAL A 150 2.94 -3.60 -0.80
N GLU A 151 1.78 -4.16 -1.15
CA GLU A 151 0.71 -3.47 -1.88
C GLU A 151 0.13 -2.32 -1.07
N LEU A 152 -0.17 -2.52 0.21
CA LEU A 152 -0.64 -1.47 1.11
C LEU A 152 0.38 -0.33 1.20
N ALA A 153 1.64 -0.63 1.50
CA ALA A 153 2.70 0.37 1.59
C ALA A 153 2.87 1.15 0.27
N SER A 154 2.80 0.45 -0.87
CA SER A 154 2.84 1.09 -2.20
C SER A 154 1.66 2.02 -2.43
N ASN A 155 0.45 1.63 -2.00
CA ASN A 155 -0.75 2.45 -2.10
C ASN A 155 -0.64 3.71 -1.22
N ILE A 156 -0.20 3.58 0.03
CA ILE A 156 0.01 4.72 0.93
C ILE A 156 1.07 5.69 0.39
N ARG A 157 2.21 5.17 -0.09
CA ARG A 157 3.25 5.99 -0.72
C ARG A 157 2.68 6.78 -1.90
N ARG A 158 1.89 6.14 -2.77
CA ARG A 158 1.26 6.82 -3.91
C ARG A 158 0.29 7.90 -3.46
N LEU A 159 -0.55 7.62 -2.46
CA LEU A 159 -1.49 8.60 -1.90
C LEU A 159 -0.80 9.83 -1.32
N ARG A 160 0.40 9.66 -0.74
CA ARG A 160 1.16 10.73 -0.09
C ARG A 160 2.38 11.19 -0.90
N LEU A 161 2.45 10.83 -2.18
CA LEU A 161 3.68 10.94 -2.99
C LEU A 161 4.20 12.37 -3.10
N HIS A 162 3.33 13.33 -3.38
CA HIS A 162 3.76 14.73 -3.54
C HIS A 162 4.42 15.27 -2.27
N SER A 163 3.80 15.04 -1.10
CA SER A 163 4.37 15.47 0.18
C SER A 163 5.65 14.72 0.53
N LEU A 164 5.74 13.42 0.17
CA LEU A 164 6.97 12.65 0.35
C LEU A 164 8.11 13.21 -0.52
N LEU A 165 7.84 13.63 -1.76
CA LEU A 165 8.86 14.23 -2.63
C LEU A 165 9.41 15.56 -2.12
N ASP A 166 8.74 16.21 -1.17
CA ASP A 166 9.22 17.41 -0.51
C ASP A 166 10.18 17.12 0.66
N THR A 167 10.23 15.87 1.16
CA THR A 167 11.11 15.50 2.27
C THR A 167 12.50 15.08 1.80
N GLU A 168 13.53 15.48 2.55
CA GLU A 168 14.91 15.10 2.26
C GLU A 168 15.15 13.60 2.46
N SER A 169 14.54 13.03 3.52
CA SER A 169 14.61 11.61 3.87
C SER A 169 14.11 10.71 2.72
N PHE A 170 12.99 11.06 2.09
CA PHE A 170 12.47 10.29 0.96
C PHE A 170 13.32 10.47 -0.29
N ARG A 171 13.82 11.68 -0.57
CA ARG A 171 14.75 11.92 -1.69
C ARG A 171 16.02 11.10 -1.57
N TRP A 172 16.57 10.97 -0.35
CA TRP A 172 17.71 10.11 -0.08
C TRP A 172 17.38 8.64 -0.35
N LEU A 173 16.21 8.16 0.11
CA LEU A 173 15.73 6.81 -0.20
C LEU A 173 15.63 6.56 -1.72
N LEU A 174 15.14 7.53 -2.51
CA LEU A 174 15.09 7.39 -3.97
C LEU A 174 16.49 7.36 -4.61
N GLN A 175 17.48 8.03 -4.03
CA GLN A 175 18.86 7.99 -4.53
C GLN A 175 19.53 6.65 -4.26
N ASP A 176 19.27 6.06 -3.09
CA ASP A 176 19.79 4.74 -2.71
C ASP A 176 19.09 3.61 -3.50
N ASP A 177 17.77 3.70 -3.64
CA ASP A 177 16.96 2.70 -4.31
C ASP A 177 16.50 3.14 -5.72
N HIS A 178 17.35 2.84 -6.70
CA HIS A 178 17.07 3.11 -8.11
C HIS A 178 15.81 2.41 -8.65
N LYS A 179 15.42 1.25 -8.10
CA LYS A 179 14.21 0.53 -8.55
C LYS A 179 12.95 1.25 -8.08
N LEU A 180 12.94 1.73 -6.84
CA LEU A 180 11.87 2.58 -6.33
C LEU A 180 11.82 3.91 -7.10
N ALA A 181 12.96 4.53 -7.37
CA ALA A 181 13.01 5.78 -8.14
C ALA A 181 12.39 5.64 -9.53
N ILE A 182 12.73 4.57 -10.27
CA ILE A 182 12.12 4.28 -11.57
C ILE A 182 10.61 4.11 -11.40
N ARG A 183 10.15 3.34 -10.40
CA ARG A 183 8.71 3.14 -10.16
C ARG A 183 7.97 4.45 -9.89
N VAL A 184 8.54 5.33 -9.08
CA VAL A 184 7.99 6.67 -8.79
C VAL A 184 7.90 7.50 -10.07
N ILE A 185 8.93 7.49 -10.93
CA ILE A 185 8.92 8.21 -12.21
C ILE A 185 7.80 7.69 -13.12
N GLU A 186 7.64 6.37 -13.22
CA GLU A 186 6.60 5.75 -14.05
C GLU A 186 5.20 6.12 -13.55
N GLU A 187 4.99 6.14 -12.23
CA GLU A 187 3.72 6.55 -11.61
C GLU A 187 3.40 8.03 -11.87
N LEU A 188 4.36 8.93 -11.66
CA LEU A 188 4.19 10.36 -11.95
C LEU A 188 3.89 10.59 -13.44
N ARG A 189 4.56 9.85 -14.33
CA ARG A 189 4.31 9.92 -15.77
C ARG A 189 2.89 9.49 -16.10
N ASP A 190 2.37 8.44 -15.46
CA ASP A 190 1.01 7.96 -15.68
C ASP A 190 -0.04 8.91 -15.08
N GLU A 191 0.24 9.59 -13.97
CA GLU A 191 -0.59 10.69 -13.46
C GLU A 191 -0.65 11.87 -14.44
N VAL A 192 0.49 12.26 -15.02
CA VAL A 192 0.54 13.31 -16.05
C VAL A 192 -0.29 12.91 -17.27
N LYS A 193 -0.19 11.66 -17.76
CA LYS A 193 -1.03 11.16 -18.87
C LYS A 193 -2.53 11.23 -18.57
N LYS A 194 -2.94 11.03 -17.32
CA LYS A 194 -4.35 11.12 -16.90
C LYS A 194 -4.84 12.57 -16.78
N GLY A 195 -3.98 13.47 -16.28
CA GLY A 195 -4.30 14.89 -16.08
C GLY A 195 -4.13 15.78 -17.32
N THR A 196 -3.34 15.34 -18.30
CA THR A 196 -3.22 16.00 -19.59
C THR A 196 -3.90 15.17 -20.65
N GLY A 197 -5.10 15.59 -21.08
CA GLY A 197 -5.57 15.21 -22.41
C GLY A 197 -4.44 15.51 -23.40
N ALA A 198 -3.94 14.48 -24.10
CA ALA A 198 -2.94 14.52 -25.17
C ALA A 198 -1.60 15.30 -24.99
N GLY A 199 -1.30 15.87 -23.81
CA GLY A 199 -0.11 16.72 -23.63
C GLY A 199 -0.27 18.11 -24.30
N LEU A 200 0.83 18.88 -24.42
CA LEU A 200 0.77 20.15 -25.17
C LEU A 200 0.67 19.86 -26.68
N VAL A 201 -0.27 20.51 -27.36
CA VAL A 201 -0.42 20.41 -28.81
C VAL A 201 0.36 21.53 -29.48
N GLU A 202 1.13 21.17 -30.50
CA GLU A 202 1.81 22.14 -31.35
C GLU A 202 0.78 22.97 -32.13
N LYS A 203 0.82 24.28 -31.96
CA LYS A 203 -0.02 25.25 -32.68
C LYS A 203 0.85 26.36 -33.28
N ARG A 204 0.25 27.14 -34.16
CA ARG A 204 0.86 28.31 -34.79
C ARG A 204 0.28 29.58 -34.17
N TRP A 205 1.16 30.45 -33.69
CA TRP A 205 0.82 31.83 -33.34
C TRP A 205 1.07 32.76 -34.52
N THR A 206 -0.02 33.36 -34.98
CA THR A 206 -0.20 34.43 -35.96
C THR A 206 0.22 35.80 -35.50
N ARG A 207 1.23 36.51 -36.03
CA ARG A 207 1.22 37.98 -35.92
C ARG A 207 1.25 38.64 -37.29
N CYS A 208 0.06 39.01 -37.78
CA CYS A 208 -0.05 39.79 -39.02
C CYS A 208 0.46 41.22 -38.79
N GLU A 209 1.00 41.87 -39.83
CA GLU A 209 1.47 43.26 -39.71
C GLU A 209 0.33 44.26 -39.47
N CYS A 210 -0.93 43.88 -39.76
CA CYS A 210 -2.09 44.65 -39.31
C CYS A 210 -2.33 44.54 -37.79
N LYS A 211 -1.36 43.99 -37.04
CA LYS A 211 -1.35 43.76 -35.59
C LYS A 211 -2.34 42.72 -35.08
N ARG A 212 -3.10 42.07 -35.97
CA ARG A 212 -3.99 40.94 -35.62
C ARG A 212 -3.15 39.74 -35.19
N GLN A 213 -3.56 39.14 -34.08
CA GLN A 213 -2.93 37.95 -33.54
C GLN A 213 -3.94 36.81 -33.45
N GLU A 214 -3.53 35.62 -33.89
CA GLU A 214 -4.41 34.46 -34.01
C GLU A 214 -3.66 33.18 -33.69
N LEU A 215 -4.26 32.33 -32.86
CA LEU A 215 -3.81 30.96 -32.65
C LEU A 215 -4.53 30.05 -33.64
N GLY A 216 -3.79 29.20 -34.34
CA GLY A 216 -4.38 28.20 -35.24
C GLY A 216 -3.51 26.96 -35.34
N ASP A 217 -3.89 26.04 -36.21
CA ASP A 217 -3.10 24.84 -36.47
C ASP A 217 -1.80 25.14 -37.23
N LYS A 218 -0.87 24.18 -37.14
CA LYS A 218 0.37 24.18 -37.89
C LYS A 218 0.06 24.11 -39.39
N LEU A 219 0.61 25.05 -40.14
CA LEU A 219 0.50 25.06 -41.60
C LEU A 219 1.48 24.06 -42.20
N LYS A 220 1.03 23.29 -43.20
CA LYS A 220 1.89 22.41 -43.99
C LYS A 220 2.71 23.24 -45.00
N PRO A 221 3.86 22.72 -45.46
CA PRO A 221 4.61 23.38 -46.54
C PRO A 221 3.72 23.66 -47.75
N GLY A 222 3.74 24.90 -48.24
CA GLY A 222 2.91 25.37 -49.36
C GLY A 222 1.54 25.94 -48.98
N GLU A 223 1.09 25.77 -47.72
CA GLU A 223 -0.13 26.40 -47.25
C GLU A 223 0.06 27.89 -46.95
N THR A 224 -1.05 28.63 -46.97
CA THR A 224 -1.09 30.05 -46.62
C THR A 224 -2.19 30.32 -45.61
N PHE A 225 -1.92 31.21 -44.66
CA PHE A 225 -2.90 31.71 -43.70
C PHE A 225 -3.44 33.07 -44.14
N THR A 226 -4.77 33.19 -44.24
CA THR A 226 -5.43 34.46 -44.53
C THR A 226 -5.85 35.15 -43.24
N CYS A 227 -5.46 36.42 -43.07
CA CYS A 227 -5.78 37.19 -41.87
C CYS A 227 -7.29 37.46 -41.75
N SER A 228 -7.89 37.20 -40.57
CA SER A 228 -9.32 37.41 -40.35
C SER A 228 -9.74 38.86 -40.11
N GLN A 229 -8.80 39.80 -40.02
CA GLN A 229 -9.08 41.21 -39.73
C GLN A 229 -9.86 41.87 -40.89
N PHE A 230 -10.92 42.60 -40.55
CA PHE A 230 -11.73 43.34 -41.54
C PHE A 230 -10.86 44.26 -42.41
N LYS A 231 -10.99 44.15 -43.74
CA LYS A 231 -10.18 44.82 -44.79
C LYS A 231 -8.70 44.38 -44.88
N CYS A 232 -8.24 43.40 -44.12
CA CYS A 232 -6.91 42.82 -44.29
C CYS A 232 -6.95 41.69 -45.34
N LYS A 233 -6.39 41.91 -46.53
CA LYS A 233 -6.34 40.91 -47.62
C LYS A 233 -5.04 40.08 -47.64
N ARG A 234 -4.34 40.00 -46.51
CA ARG A 234 -3.01 39.40 -46.46
C ARG A 234 -3.12 37.88 -46.38
N SER A 235 -2.41 37.22 -47.28
CA SER A 235 -2.14 35.79 -47.27
C SER A 235 -0.68 35.57 -46.90
N ILE A 236 -0.44 34.87 -45.81
CA ILE A 236 0.88 34.68 -45.20
C ILE A 236 1.30 33.21 -45.44
N PRO A 237 2.37 32.94 -46.19
CA PRO A 237 2.81 31.57 -46.45
C PRO A 237 3.36 30.91 -45.19
N ALA A 238 3.25 29.58 -45.12
CA ALA A 238 3.72 28.77 -43.99
C ALA A 238 5.20 29.01 -43.60
N SER A 239 6.04 29.42 -44.56
CA SER A 239 7.45 29.75 -44.34
C SER A 239 7.70 31.14 -43.76
N SER A 240 6.67 31.94 -43.55
CA SER A 240 6.80 33.32 -43.08
C SER A 240 7.31 33.40 -41.64
N PRO A 241 8.24 34.32 -41.31
CA PRO A 241 8.68 34.55 -39.93
C PRO A 241 7.58 35.17 -39.04
N LEU A 242 6.45 35.56 -39.62
CA LEU A 242 5.27 36.04 -38.89
C LEU A 242 4.54 34.92 -38.14
N HIS A 243 4.88 33.66 -38.46
CA HIS A 243 4.43 32.48 -37.74
C HIS A 243 5.42 32.12 -36.64
N LYS A 244 4.93 31.94 -35.41
CA LYS A 244 5.71 31.34 -34.31
C LYS A 244 5.12 30.00 -33.92
N GLN A 245 5.98 29.02 -33.72
CA GLN A 245 5.59 27.76 -33.11
C GLN A 245 5.31 27.99 -31.63
N VAL A 246 4.17 27.51 -31.15
CA VAL A 246 3.76 27.57 -29.75
C VAL A 246 3.18 26.23 -29.31
N TRP A 247 3.26 25.94 -28.02
CA TRP A 247 2.76 24.71 -27.42
C TRP A 247 1.67 25.08 -26.41
N VAL A 248 0.44 24.60 -26.63
CA VAL A 248 -0.72 24.96 -25.82
C VAL A 248 -1.40 23.73 -25.25
N LYS A 249 -2.05 23.87 -24.09
CA LYS A 249 -2.91 22.80 -23.59
C LYS A 249 -4.11 22.65 -24.55
N PRO A 250 -4.48 21.41 -24.95
CA PRO A 250 -5.68 21.19 -25.74
C PRO A 250 -6.89 21.67 -24.93
N SER A 251 -7.78 22.38 -25.63
CA SER A 251 -9.01 22.96 -25.09
C SER A 251 -10.06 21.88 -24.87
#